data_AF-A0A3Q1C3I6-F1
#
_entry.id   AF-A0A3Q1C3I6-F1
#
_cell.length_a   1.000
_cell.length_b   1.000
_cell.length_c   1.000
_cell.angle_alpha   90.00
_cell.angle_beta   90.00
_cell.angle_gamma   90.00
#
_symmetry.space_group_name_H-M   'P 1'
#
loop_
_entity.id
_entity.type
_entity.pdbx_description
1 polymer ?
#
loop_
_entity_poly.entity_id
_entity_poly.type
_entity_poly.pdbx_seq_one_letter_code
_entity_poly.pdbx_strand_id
1 'polypeptide(L)'
;MSTKKLAKELGLLRQRSQSSSGSKKSTVSNQIFSYLVVIDFESTCWREKNNYSQEIIEFPAVLLNTATGQVESEFHTYVQPQEHPILSEFCTELTGITQTQVEAGIPLQICLSRFTRWLQNLQLEMEVVFSNKQQRCSAPLPSQKLCTFLTWSDWDLGVCLQYECKRKQLHKPDVLNSWIDLRSTYRLFYARKPKGLNGALQDLGIQFSGREHSGLDDARNTAQLAARMMRDGCVMKITRSLERLCLSERPNTFVPPEPPYRTVLLLRCPSLNQPQLELEHMLDPQTASVSQLLRVFTL
;
A
#
# COMPACT_ATOMS: atom_id res chain seq x y z
N MET A 1 -52.47 -0.38 16.70
CA MET A 1 -51.97 -1.32 15.66
C MET A 1 -50.44 -1.36 15.73
N SER A 2 -49.82 -2.54 15.62
CA SER A 2 -48.35 -2.68 15.67
C SER A 2 -47.71 -2.04 14.42
N THR A 3 -46.58 -1.36 14.59
CA THR A 3 -45.77 -0.74 13.52
C THR A 3 -45.42 -1.71 12.39
N LYS A 4 -45.25 -3.00 12.70
CA LYS A 4 -45.03 -4.06 11.70
C LYS A 4 -46.25 -4.32 10.81
N LYS A 5 -47.47 -4.13 11.33
CA LYS A 5 -48.71 -4.38 10.58
C LYS A 5 -48.96 -3.28 9.55
N LEU A 6 -48.68 -2.03 9.92
CA LEU A 6 -48.76 -0.86 9.02
C LEU A 6 -47.72 -0.91 7.91
N ALA A 7 -46.47 -1.31 8.22
CA ALA A 7 -45.41 -1.46 7.22
C ALA A 7 -45.70 -2.55 6.16
N LYS A 8 -46.53 -3.55 6.50
CA LYS A 8 -46.96 -4.62 5.60
C LYS A 8 -48.08 -4.16 4.67
N GLU A 9 -49.04 -3.36 5.15
CA GLU A 9 -50.09 -2.76 4.31
C GLU A 9 -49.53 -1.72 3.33
N LEU A 10 -48.50 -0.98 3.73
CA LEU A 10 -47.88 0.06 2.90
C LEU A 10 -46.85 -0.47 1.89
N GLY A 11 -46.65 -1.80 1.78
CA GLY A 11 -45.72 -2.39 0.80
C GLY A 11 -44.23 -2.09 1.04
N LEU A 12 -43.86 -1.56 2.21
CA LEU A 12 -42.48 -1.17 2.55
C LEU A 12 -41.59 -2.34 2.99
N LEU A 13 -42.15 -3.54 3.13
CA LEU A 13 -41.43 -4.76 3.49
C LEU A 13 -41.26 -5.66 2.26
N ARG A 14 -40.07 -5.61 1.66
CA ARG A 14 -39.67 -6.53 0.58
C ARG A 14 -39.58 -7.96 1.12
N GLN A 15 -40.37 -8.88 0.57
CA GLN A 15 -40.30 -10.30 0.90
C GLN A 15 -38.89 -10.84 0.67
N ARG A 16 -38.29 -11.42 1.71
CA ARG A 16 -37.02 -12.15 1.61
C ARG A 16 -37.34 -13.48 0.93
N SER A 17 -36.91 -13.62 -0.32
CA SER A 17 -36.96 -14.90 -1.02
C SER A 17 -36.08 -15.90 -0.26
N GLN A 18 -36.69 -17.01 0.17
CA GLN A 18 -35.95 -18.20 0.57
C GLN A 18 -35.23 -18.71 -0.68
N SER A 19 -33.90 -18.81 -0.64
CA SER A 19 -33.14 -19.56 -1.63
C SER A 19 -32.42 -20.71 -0.96
N SER A 20 -32.88 -21.90 -1.34
CA SER A 20 -32.38 -23.25 -1.13
C SER A 20 -30.85 -23.40 -1.05
N SER A 21 -30.44 -24.33 -0.19
CA SER A 21 -29.13 -24.99 -0.22
C SER A 21 -28.78 -25.47 -1.62
N GLY A 22 -27.83 -24.81 -2.26
CA GLY A 22 -27.26 -25.21 -3.54
C GLY A 22 -25.85 -24.63 -3.62
N SER A 23 -24.85 -25.50 -3.74
CA SER A 23 -23.46 -25.13 -3.99
C SER A 23 -23.38 -24.27 -5.25
N LYS A 24 -23.36 -22.95 -5.11
CA LYS A 24 -23.06 -22.06 -6.23
C LYS A 24 -21.57 -22.23 -6.54
N LYS A 25 -21.26 -23.02 -7.58
CA LYS A 25 -19.98 -22.96 -8.28
C LYS A 25 -19.72 -21.49 -8.62
N SER A 26 -18.75 -20.89 -7.94
CA SER A 26 -18.42 -19.47 -8.10
C SER A 26 -17.90 -19.25 -9.51
N THR A 27 -18.58 -18.36 -10.22
CA THR A 27 -18.26 -17.87 -11.56
C THR A 27 -16.80 -17.45 -11.66
N VAL A 28 -16.14 -17.82 -12.76
CA VAL A 28 -14.80 -17.40 -13.16
C VAL A 28 -14.63 -15.90 -12.86
N SER A 29 -13.66 -15.57 -12.00
CA SER A 29 -13.48 -14.20 -11.52
C SER A 29 -13.07 -13.28 -12.68
N ASN A 30 -13.77 -12.16 -12.89
CA ASN A 30 -13.42 -11.12 -13.88
C ASN A 30 -12.18 -10.29 -13.46
N GLN A 31 -11.26 -10.89 -12.72
CA GLN A 31 -10.08 -10.23 -12.19
C GLN A 31 -8.96 -10.25 -13.21
N ILE A 32 -8.19 -9.15 -13.26
CA ILE A 32 -7.03 -9.02 -14.13
C ILE A 32 -5.90 -9.94 -13.64
N PHE A 33 -5.77 -10.06 -12.32
CA PHE A 33 -4.76 -10.88 -11.67
C PHE A 33 -5.36 -12.23 -11.27
N SER A 34 -4.66 -13.32 -11.56
CA SER A 34 -5.00 -14.66 -11.08
C SER A 34 -4.65 -14.82 -9.60
N TYR A 35 -3.65 -14.06 -9.13
CA TYR A 35 -3.16 -14.12 -7.76
C TYR A 35 -2.83 -12.74 -7.21
N LEU A 36 -3.02 -12.56 -5.90
CA LEU A 36 -2.60 -11.38 -5.16
C LEU A 36 -1.67 -11.80 -4.02
N VAL A 37 -0.51 -11.17 -3.89
CA VAL A 37 0.36 -11.31 -2.71
C VAL A 37 0.00 -10.19 -1.74
N VAL A 38 -0.65 -10.54 -0.64
CA VAL A 38 -1.10 -9.60 0.39
C VAL A 38 -0.02 -9.48 1.46
N ILE A 39 0.41 -8.25 1.76
CA ILE A 39 1.49 -7.94 2.71
C ILE A 39 0.95 -6.97 3.77
N ASP A 40 1.35 -7.19 5.02
CA ASP A 40 1.07 -6.30 6.15
C ASP A 40 2.25 -6.34 7.14
N PHE A 41 3.00 -5.24 7.29
CA PHE A 41 4.18 -5.23 8.15
C PHE A 41 3.85 -4.75 9.55
N GLU A 42 4.48 -5.37 10.54
CA GLU A 42 4.63 -4.74 11.85
C GLU A 42 5.99 -4.03 11.93
N SER A 43 6.03 -2.91 12.65
CA SER A 43 7.24 -2.11 12.83
C SER A 43 7.44 -1.64 14.27
N THR A 44 8.68 -1.27 14.60
CA THR A 44 8.98 -0.58 15.85
C THR A 44 8.12 0.69 15.99
N CYS A 45 7.53 0.87 17.17
CA CYS A 45 6.68 2.02 17.45
C CYS A 45 6.76 2.44 18.92
N TRP A 46 6.29 3.66 19.21
CA TRP A 46 6.35 4.27 20.54
C TRP A 46 5.07 5.06 20.80
N ARG A 47 4.68 5.15 22.08
CA ARG A 47 3.47 5.86 22.51
C ARG A 47 3.56 7.38 22.27
N GLU A 48 4.74 7.93 22.52
CA GLU A 48 5.01 9.35 22.37
C GLU A 48 5.48 9.65 20.94
N LYS A 49 5.11 10.82 20.43
CA LYS A 49 5.65 11.31 19.16
C LYS A 49 7.14 11.60 19.35
N ASN A 50 7.96 10.75 18.77
CA ASN A 50 9.39 10.95 18.64
C ASN A 50 9.77 11.03 17.17
N ASN A 51 11.03 11.39 16.92
CA ASN A 51 11.62 11.40 15.58
C ASN A 51 12.33 10.07 15.26
N TYR A 52 11.97 8.97 15.94
CA TYR A 52 12.58 7.68 15.66
C TYR A 52 12.07 7.13 14.35
N SER A 53 12.99 6.53 13.60
CA SER A 53 12.63 5.86 12.37
C SER A 53 12.13 4.46 12.67
N GLN A 54 11.02 4.09 12.06
CA GLN A 54 10.44 2.75 12.20
C GLN A 54 11.30 1.73 11.44
N GLU A 55 11.38 0.52 12.00
CA GLU A 55 12.02 -0.65 11.40
C GLU A 55 11.02 -1.80 11.37
N ILE A 56 10.95 -2.54 10.26
CA ILE A 56 10.12 -3.73 10.14
C ILE A 56 10.59 -4.78 11.16
N ILE A 57 9.65 -5.35 11.91
CA ILE A 57 9.88 -6.40 12.90
C ILE A 57 9.08 -7.69 12.62
N GLU A 58 8.08 -7.62 11.74
CA GLU A 58 7.38 -8.78 11.18
C GLU A 58 7.17 -8.59 9.68
N PHE A 59 7.48 -9.60 8.88
CA PHE A 59 7.32 -9.60 7.42
C PHE A 59 6.49 -10.82 6.98
N PRO A 60 5.16 -10.71 7.01
CA PRO A 60 4.26 -11.68 6.43
C PRO A 60 3.92 -11.35 4.98
N ALA A 61 3.59 -12.40 4.22
CA ALA A 61 2.85 -12.29 2.98
C ALA A 61 1.97 -13.52 2.77
N VAL A 62 0.78 -13.34 2.21
CA VAL A 62 -0.11 -14.44 1.84
C VAL A 62 -0.50 -14.38 0.37
N LEU A 63 -0.48 -15.53 -0.30
CA LEU A 63 -0.86 -15.67 -1.70
C LEU A 63 -2.36 -15.99 -1.81
N LEU A 64 -3.15 -15.04 -2.26
CA LEU A 64 -4.59 -15.18 -2.49
C LEU A 64 -4.88 -15.57 -3.94
N ASN A 65 -5.56 -16.69 -4.15
CA ASN A 65 -6.12 -17.07 -5.45
C ASN A 65 -7.41 -16.29 -5.71
N THR A 66 -7.48 -15.54 -6.81
CA THR A 66 -8.62 -14.65 -7.10
C THR A 66 -9.86 -15.39 -7.60
N ALA A 67 -9.71 -16.59 -8.15
CA ALA A 67 -10.82 -17.42 -8.60
C ALA A 67 -11.52 -18.13 -7.43
N THR A 68 -10.75 -18.61 -6.45
CA THR A 68 -11.29 -19.36 -5.29
C THR A 68 -11.53 -18.48 -4.06
N GLY A 69 -10.82 -17.35 -3.97
CA GLY A 69 -10.79 -16.49 -2.78
C GLY A 69 -10.10 -17.14 -1.57
N GLN A 70 -9.24 -18.14 -1.80
CA GLN A 70 -8.51 -18.86 -0.75
C GLN A 70 -7.03 -18.47 -0.75
N VAL A 71 -6.43 -18.50 0.45
CA VAL A 71 -4.97 -18.39 0.61
C VAL A 71 -4.34 -19.74 0.28
N GLU A 72 -3.36 -19.75 -0.63
CA GLU A 72 -2.70 -20.97 -1.14
C GLU A 72 -1.24 -21.10 -0.69
N SER A 73 -0.62 -20.00 -0.25
CA SER A 73 0.75 -20.02 0.26
C SER A 73 0.97 -18.85 1.21
N GLU A 74 1.92 -19.00 2.12
CA GLU A 74 2.28 -17.98 3.09
C GLU A 74 3.81 -17.88 3.22
N PHE A 75 4.28 -16.66 3.41
CA PHE A 75 5.62 -16.33 3.86
C PHE A 75 5.49 -15.61 5.19
N HIS A 76 6.32 -15.97 6.17
CA HIS A 76 6.33 -15.31 7.47
C HIS A 76 7.72 -15.32 8.06
N THR A 77 8.14 -14.20 8.63
CA THR A 77 9.45 -14.05 9.26
C THR A 77 9.42 -12.87 10.23
N TYR A 78 9.99 -13.06 11.43
CA TYR A 78 10.35 -11.92 12.29
C TYR A 78 11.67 -11.31 11.86
N VAL A 79 11.74 -9.99 11.90
CA VAL A 79 12.90 -9.21 11.47
C VAL A 79 13.55 -8.57 12.69
N GLN A 80 14.87 -8.65 12.77
CA GLN A 80 15.64 -8.05 13.85
C GLN A 80 15.90 -6.55 13.52
N PRO A 81 15.38 -5.61 14.33
CA PRO A 81 15.71 -4.19 14.18
C PRO A 81 17.17 -3.95 14.59
N GLN A 82 17.86 -3.05 13.88
CA GLN A 82 19.29 -2.78 14.04
C GLN A 82 19.56 -1.37 14.60
N GLU A 83 18.67 -0.41 14.35
CA GLU A 83 18.82 0.98 14.81
C GLU A 83 18.21 1.15 16.20
N HIS A 84 17.06 0.52 16.45
CA HIS A 84 16.35 0.50 17.72
C HIS A 84 16.04 -0.96 18.13
N PRO A 85 17.07 -1.74 18.58
CA PRO A 85 16.95 -3.18 18.80
C PRO A 85 16.07 -3.58 20.00
N ILE A 86 15.78 -2.65 20.91
CA ILE A 86 14.93 -2.88 22.08
C ILE A 86 13.53 -2.34 21.79
N LEU A 87 12.55 -3.24 21.78
CA LEU A 87 11.15 -2.89 21.58
C LEU A 87 10.64 -2.06 22.76
N SER A 88 9.83 -1.06 22.47
CA SER A 88 9.09 -0.37 23.52
C SER A 88 7.99 -1.28 24.09
N GLU A 89 7.60 -1.02 25.34
CA GLU A 89 6.44 -1.70 25.96
C GLU A 89 5.19 -1.52 25.11
N PHE A 90 4.94 -0.28 24.62
CA PHE A 90 3.82 0.01 23.72
C PHE A 90 3.85 -0.83 22.44
N CYS A 91 5.01 -1.02 21.82
CA CYS A 91 5.14 -1.84 20.61
C CYS A 91 4.81 -3.31 20.88
N THR A 92 5.28 -3.83 22.02
CA THR A 92 5.01 -5.19 22.46
C THR A 92 3.52 -5.38 22.78
N GLU A 93 2.91 -4.43 23.49
CA GLU A 93 1.47 -4.42 23.79
C GLU A 93 0.62 -4.38 22.52
N LEU A 94 0.99 -3.51 21.58
CA LEU A 94 0.26 -3.31 20.34
C LEU A 94 0.35 -4.54 19.46
N THR A 95 1.56 -5.00 19.14
CA THR A 95 1.80 -6.05 18.13
C THR A 95 1.80 -7.47 18.69
N GLY A 96 2.00 -7.63 20.00
CA GLY A 96 2.18 -8.93 20.64
C GLY A 96 3.56 -9.56 20.37
N ILE A 97 4.43 -8.90 19.59
CA ILE A 97 5.77 -9.37 19.30
C ILE A 97 6.67 -9.09 20.50
N THR A 98 7.28 -10.15 21.01
CA THR A 98 8.19 -10.11 22.16
C THR A 98 9.61 -9.75 21.75
N GLN A 99 10.38 -9.23 22.70
CA GLN A 99 11.80 -8.96 22.52
C GLN A 99 12.58 -10.21 22.06
N THR A 100 12.28 -11.38 22.65
CA THR A 100 12.92 -12.65 22.26
C THR A 100 12.63 -13.05 20.80
N GLN A 101 11.44 -12.73 20.27
CA GLN A 101 11.10 -13.02 18.88
C GLN A 101 11.91 -12.16 17.90
N VAL A 102 12.09 -10.87 18.18
CA VAL A 102 12.90 -9.99 17.30
C VAL A 102 14.39 -10.27 17.42
N GLU A 103 14.88 -10.66 18.61
CA GLU A 103 16.26 -11.08 18.82
C GLU A 103 16.60 -12.37 18.08
N ALA A 104 15.65 -13.30 17.98
CA ALA A 104 15.75 -14.51 17.17
C ALA A 104 15.44 -14.28 15.68
N GLY A 105 14.97 -13.07 15.33
CA GLY A 105 14.66 -12.66 13.97
C GLY A 105 15.90 -12.55 13.09
N ILE A 106 15.69 -12.36 11.79
CA ILE A 106 16.78 -12.16 10.83
C ILE A 106 16.90 -10.69 10.41
N PRO A 107 18.08 -10.21 10.00
CA PRO A 107 18.22 -8.87 9.44
C PRO A 107 17.34 -8.69 8.18
N LEU A 108 16.81 -7.48 7.98
CA LEU A 108 15.90 -7.17 6.87
C LEU A 108 16.45 -7.59 5.49
N GLN A 109 17.75 -7.41 5.25
CA GLN A 109 18.39 -7.83 3.99
C GLN A 109 18.23 -9.34 3.71
N ILE A 110 18.38 -10.16 4.75
CA ILE A 110 18.21 -11.62 4.64
C ILE A 110 16.72 -11.94 4.47
N CYS A 111 15.83 -11.23 5.16
CA CYS A 111 14.39 -11.35 4.97
C CYS A 111 13.97 -11.08 3.53
N LEU A 112 14.41 -9.98 2.92
CA LEU A 112 14.16 -9.65 1.52
C LEU A 112 14.70 -10.71 0.56
N SER A 113 15.87 -11.28 0.86
CA SER A 113 16.46 -12.37 0.08
C SER A 113 15.61 -13.65 0.14
N ARG A 114 15.11 -14.00 1.34
CA ARG A 114 14.21 -15.16 1.53
C ARG A 114 12.85 -14.93 0.88
N PHE A 115 12.28 -13.74 1.02
CA PHE A 115 11.04 -13.36 0.38
C PHE A 115 11.15 -13.42 -1.16
N THR A 116 12.25 -12.91 -1.73
CA THR A 116 12.52 -13.00 -3.17
C THR A 116 12.59 -14.46 -3.65
N ARG A 117 13.22 -15.34 -2.87
CA ARG A 117 13.25 -16.78 -3.18
C ARG A 117 11.85 -17.40 -3.11
N TRP A 118 11.04 -17.03 -2.13
CA TRP A 118 9.64 -17.48 -2.05
C TRP A 118 8.85 -17.05 -3.30
N LEU A 119 8.98 -15.80 -3.76
CA LEU A 119 8.37 -15.35 -5.01
C LEU A 119 8.84 -16.18 -6.22
N GLN A 120 10.15 -16.46 -6.33
CA GLN A 120 10.70 -17.29 -7.42
C GLN A 120 10.11 -18.70 -7.42
N ASN A 121 9.95 -19.32 -6.24
CA ASN A 121 9.31 -20.63 -6.12
C ASN A 121 7.84 -20.57 -6.58
N LEU A 122 7.11 -19.52 -6.21
CA LEU A 122 5.75 -19.32 -6.73
C LEU A 122 5.72 -19.21 -8.25
N GLN A 123 6.66 -18.48 -8.86
CA GLN A 123 6.74 -18.37 -10.32
C GLN A 123 6.96 -19.73 -10.99
N LEU A 124 7.78 -20.59 -10.39
CA LEU A 124 8.08 -21.93 -10.92
C LEU A 124 6.94 -22.93 -10.70
N GLU A 125 6.36 -22.96 -9.50
CA GLU A 125 5.37 -23.98 -9.10
C GLU A 125 3.95 -23.62 -9.55
N MET A 126 3.61 -22.34 -9.53
CA MET A 126 2.23 -21.87 -9.79
C MET A 126 2.10 -21.19 -11.16
N GLU A 127 3.21 -21.03 -11.89
CA GLU A 127 3.31 -20.34 -13.19
C GLU A 127 2.83 -18.88 -13.12
N VAL A 128 3.05 -18.23 -11.98
CA VAL A 128 2.66 -16.83 -11.79
C VAL A 128 3.68 -15.86 -12.39
N VAL A 129 3.19 -14.75 -12.94
CA VAL A 129 4.02 -13.69 -13.51
C VAL A 129 3.79 -12.39 -12.75
N PHE A 130 4.83 -11.89 -12.10
CA PHE A 130 4.85 -10.55 -11.53
C PHE A 130 5.16 -9.55 -12.62
N SER A 131 4.32 -8.53 -12.79
CA SER A 131 4.56 -7.48 -13.77
C SER A 131 5.83 -6.70 -13.42
N ASN A 132 6.93 -6.96 -14.12
CA ASN A 132 8.16 -6.18 -14.06
C ASN A 132 8.45 -5.55 -15.44
N LYS A 133 8.93 -4.29 -15.46
CA LYS A 133 9.27 -3.56 -16.69
C LYS A 133 10.25 -4.30 -17.59
N GLN A 134 11.14 -5.12 -17.02
CA GLN A 134 12.16 -5.85 -17.79
C GLN A 134 11.58 -6.96 -18.69
N GLN A 135 10.32 -7.36 -18.50
CA GLN A 135 9.63 -8.34 -19.36
C GLN A 135 8.78 -7.72 -20.49
N ARG A 136 8.86 -6.39 -20.73
CA ARG A 136 8.15 -5.73 -21.85
C ARG A 136 8.63 -6.14 -23.25
N CYS A 137 9.65 -7.00 -23.36
CA CYS A 137 10.16 -7.49 -24.65
C CYS A 137 9.45 -8.75 -25.16
N SER A 138 8.44 -9.26 -24.46
CA SER A 138 7.65 -10.40 -24.93
C SER A 138 6.17 -10.15 -24.63
N ALA A 139 5.33 -10.22 -25.66
CA ALA A 139 3.88 -10.13 -25.47
C ALA A 139 3.43 -11.22 -24.47
N PRO A 140 2.53 -10.92 -23.52
CA PRO A 140 2.03 -11.91 -22.59
C PRO A 140 1.43 -13.09 -23.38
N LEU A 141 1.91 -14.31 -23.12
CA LEU A 141 1.25 -15.50 -23.64
C LEU A 141 -0.16 -15.59 -23.04
N PRO A 142 -1.19 -16.02 -23.80
CA PRO A 142 -2.59 -16.07 -23.34
C PRO A 142 -2.86 -16.87 -22.05
N SER A 143 -1.90 -17.67 -21.58
CA SER A 143 -1.98 -18.55 -20.42
C SER A 143 -1.28 -18.02 -19.15
N GLN A 144 -0.68 -16.83 -19.17
CA GLN A 144 0.07 -16.33 -18.01
C GLN A 144 -0.83 -15.94 -16.84
N LYS A 145 -0.56 -16.50 -15.66
CA LYS A 145 -1.27 -16.16 -14.42
C LYS A 145 -0.67 -14.90 -13.79
N LEU A 146 -1.24 -13.74 -14.11
CA LEU A 146 -0.73 -12.47 -13.59
C LEU A 146 -0.85 -12.40 -12.07
N CYS A 147 0.19 -11.90 -11.41
CA CYS A 147 0.23 -11.69 -9.98
C CYS A 147 0.71 -10.27 -9.64
N THR A 148 0.13 -9.67 -8.60
CA THR A 148 0.53 -8.36 -8.08
C THR A 148 0.44 -8.31 -6.57
N PHE A 149 0.99 -7.25 -5.98
CA PHE A 149 1.01 -7.03 -4.54
C PHE A 149 -0.20 -6.22 -4.09
N LEU A 150 -0.64 -6.47 -2.87
CA LEU A 150 -1.75 -5.78 -2.23
C LEU A 150 -1.40 -5.52 -0.77
N THR A 151 -1.74 -4.34 -0.28
CA THR A 151 -1.58 -3.95 1.12
C THR A 151 -2.86 -3.31 1.61
N TRP A 152 -3.06 -3.24 2.93
CA TRP A 152 -4.19 -2.48 3.46
C TRP A 152 -4.07 -1.00 3.10
N SER A 153 -2.87 -0.41 3.15
CA SER A 153 -2.63 1.00 2.84
C SER A 153 -1.29 1.27 2.14
N ASP A 154 -1.03 2.52 1.76
CA ASP A 154 0.25 2.95 1.18
C ASP A 154 1.46 2.82 2.13
N TRP A 155 1.21 2.63 3.42
CA TRP A 155 2.24 2.69 4.45
C TRP A 155 3.29 1.56 4.31
N ASP A 156 2.89 0.31 4.09
CA ASP A 156 3.82 -0.84 4.10
C ASP A 156 4.93 -0.73 3.04
N LEU A 157 4.53 -0.65 1.77
CA LEU A 157 5.46 -0.65 0.63
C LEU A 157 5.94 0.75 0.24
N GLY A 158 5.08 1.77 0.40
CA GLY A 158 5.35 3.14 -0.02
C GLY A 158 6.09 3.97 1.02
N VAL A 159 5.95 3.61 2.31
CA VAL A 159 6.57 4.33 3.42
C VAL A 159 7.57 3.44 4.15
N CYS A 160 7.10 2.44 4.91
CA CYS A 160 7.90 1.65 5.83
C CYS A 160 9.10 0.99 5.12
N LEU A 161 8.83 0.05 4.20
CA LEU A 161 9.89 -0.66 3.48
C LEU A 161 10.74 0.28 2.60
N GLN A 162 10.12 1.26 1.97
CA GLN A 162 10.82 2.19 1.07
C GLN A 162 11.86 3.03 1.82
N TYR A 163 11.46 3.63 2.94
CA TYR A 163 12.36 4.48 3.73
C TYR A 163 13.37 3.66 4.51
N GLU A 164 13.00 2.51 5.07
CA GLU A 164 13.97 1.66 5.75
C GLU A 164 15.06 1.15 4.81
N CYS A 165 14.70 0.63 3.62
CA CYS A 165 15.68 0.23 2.62
C CYS A 165 16.59 1.39 2.20
N LYS A 166 16.03 2.58 1.99
CA LYS A 166 16.82 3.77 1.61
C LYS A 166 17.83 4.15 2.69
N ARG A 167 17.42 4.17 3.96
CA ARG A 167 18.29 4.56 5.09
C ARG A 167 19.39 3.52 5.34
N LYS A 168 19.05 2.23 5.24
CA LYS A 168 19.97 1.09 5.41
C LYS A 168 20.77 0.75 4.15
N GLN A 169 20.62 1.51 3.06
CA GLN A 169 21.27 1.26 1.76
C GLN A 169 21.01 -0.15 1.21
N LEU A 170 19.81 -0.67 1.44
CA LEU A 170 19.36 -1.97 0.95
C LEU A 170 18.65 -1.83 -0.39
N HIS A 171 18.84 -2.82 -1.26
CA HIS A 171 18.08 -2.91 -2.50
C HIS A 171 16.67 -3.45 -2.21
N LYS A 172 15.64 -2.61 -2.43
CA LYS A 172 14.24 -3.04 -2.41
C LYS A 172 13.92 -3.78 -3.72
N PRO A 173 13.37 -5.01 -3.68
CA PRO A 173 12.97 -5.74 -4.88
C PRO A 173 12.01 -4.91 -5.76
N ASP A 174 12.35 -4.73 -7.04
CA ASP A 174 11.60 -3.86 -7.96
C ASP A 174 10.14 -4.26 -8.13
N VAL A 175 9.84 -5.55 -7.99
CA VAL A 175 8.47 -6.08 -8.04
C VAL A 175 7.56 -5.46 -6.96
N LEU A 176 8.12 -4.97 -5.85
CA LEU A 176 7.42 -4.30 -4.76
C LEU A 176 7.20 -2.79 -4.99
N ASN A 177 7.51 -2.27 -6.18
CA ASN A 177 7.34 -0.86 -6.51
C ASN A 177 5.96 -0.52 -7.11
N SER A 178 5.07 -1.50 -7.29
CA SER A 178 3.68 -1.27 -7.69
C SER A 178 2.74 -2.22 -6.97
N TRP A 179 1.64 -1.70 -6.41
CA TRP A 179 0.70 -2.48 -5.60
C TRP A 179 -0.71 -1.88 -5.59
N ILE A 180 -1.63 -2.65 -5.02
CA ILE A 180 -3.00 -2.28 -4.75
C ILE A 180 -3.12 -1.82 -3.29
N ASP A 181 -3.58 -0.58 -3.11
CA ASP A 181 -3.98 -0.01 -1.81
C ASP A 181 -5.46 -0.38 -1.60
N LEU A 182 -5.70 -1.42 -0.80
CA LEU A 182 -7.04 -1.97 -0.62
C LEU A 182 -7.97 -0.98 0.09
N ARG A 183 -7.48 -0.20 1.05
CA ARG A 183 -8.29 0.83 1.73
C ARG A 183 -8.78 1.88 0.73
N SER A 184 -7.91 2.36 -0.16
CA SER A 184 -8.31 3.31 -1.22
C SER A 184 -9.32 2.68 -2.18
N THR A 185 -9.12 1.42 -2.56
CA THR A 185 -10.03 0.65 -3.41
C THR A 185 -11.40 0.46 -2.74
N TYR A 186 -11.42 0.09 -1.45
CA TYR A 186 -12.64 -0.07 -0.64
C TYR A 186 -13.43 1.23 -0.58
N ARG A 187 -12.75 2.36 -0.33
CA ARG A 187 -13.37 3.68 -0.25
C ARG A 187 -14.05 4.07 -1.55
N LEU A 188 -13.41 3.79 -2.69
CA LEU A 188 -13.96 4.08 -4.00
C LEU A 188 -15.14 3.16 -4.32
N PHE A 189 -14.99 1.86 -4.08
CA PHE A 189 -15.97 0.85 -4.47
C PHE A 189 -17.27 0.92 -3.64
N TYR A 190 -17.17 1.04 -2.32
CA TYR A 190 -18.34 1.10 -1.44
C TYR A 190 -18.80 2.52 -1.11
N ALA A 191 -18.07 3.55 -1.54
CA ALA A 191 -18.30 4.96 -1.17
C ALA A 191 -18.37 5.19 0.35
N ARG A 192 -17.51 4.49 1.12
CA ARG A 192 -17.46 4.53 2.60
C ARG A 192 -16.06 4.83 3.10
N LYS A 193 -15.92 5.28 4.34
CA LYS A 193 -14.63 5.48 5.02
C LYS A 193 -14.53 4.52 6.20
N PRO A 194 -13.77 3.42 6.08
CA PRO A 194 -13.67 2.45 7.15
C PRO A 194 -12.76 2.95 8.28
N LYS A 195 -13.06 2.48 9.49
CA LYS A 195 -12.27 2.66 10.71
C LYS A 195 -11.22 1.54 10.81
N GLY A 196 -10.10 1.72 10.11
CA GLY A 196 -9.08 0.67 9.99
C GLY A 196 -9.56 -0.57 9.21
N LEU A 197 -8.75 -1.62 9.24
CA LEU A 197 -9.03 -2.90 8.57
C LEU A 197 -10.25 -3.58 9.23
N ASN A 198 -10.24 -3.70 10.55
CA ASN A 198 -11.33 -4.33 11.30
C ASN A 198 -12.68 -3.62 11.07
N GLY A 199 -12.71 -2.28 11.03
CA GLY A 199 -13.93 -1.54 10.67
C GLY A 199 -14.45 -1.87 9.26
N ALA A 200 -13.54 -2.07 8.28
CA ALA A 200 -13.93 -2.47 6.93
C ALA A 200 -14.49 -3.90 6.87
N LEU A 201 -13.95 -4.82 7.67
CA LEU A 201 -14.47 -6.19 7.79
C LEU A 201 -15.86 -6.18 8.41
N GLN A 202 -16.03 -5.47 9.53
CA GLN A 202 -17.30 -5.35 10.26
C GLN A 202 -18.40 -4.72 9.40
N ASP A 203 -18.07 -3.68 8.62
CA ASP A 203 -18.98 -3.02 7.67
C ASP A 203 -19.60 -4.01 6.66
N LEU A 204 -18.88 -5.09 6.34
CA LEU A 204 -19.31 -6.14 5.42
C LEU A 204 -19.81 -7.41 6.13
N GLY A 205 -19.88 -7.39 7.46
CA GLY A 205 -20.32 -8.52 8.29
C GLY A 205 -19.29 -9.65 8.40
N ILE A 206 -18.00 -9.33 8.27
CA ILE A 206 -16.87 -10.26 8.47
C ILE A 206 -16.30 -10.03 9.87
N GLN A 207 -16.10 -11.11 10.61
CA GLN A 207 -15.40 -11.05 11.90
C GLN A 207 -13.90 -11.16 11.66
N PHE A 208 -13.12 -10.35 12.38
CA PHE A 208 -11.67 -10.47 12.39
C PHE A 208 -11.25 -11.82 12.98
N SER A 209 -10.35 -12.52 12.31
CA SER A 209 -9.79 -13.79 12.80
C SER A 209 -8.36 -13.58 13.29
N GLY A 210 -8.04 -14.10 14.48
CA GLY A 210 -6.71 -13.97 15.07
C GLY A 210 -6.54 -12.71 15.89
N ARG A 211 -5.33 -12.16 15.93
CA ARG A 211 -4.96 -10.99 16.74
C ARG A 211 -4.76 -9.77 15.85
N GLU A 212 -5.46 -8.67 16.11
CA GLU A 212 -5.19 -7.38 15.46
C GLU A 212 -3.75 -6.95 15.77
N HIS A 213 -3.04 -6.39 14.77
CA HIS A 213 -1.63 -6.03 14.84
C HIS A 213 -0.68 -7.23 14.97
N SER A 214 -1.13 -8.43 14.57
CA SER A 214 -0.22 -9.48 14.12
C SER A 214 -0.22 -9.44 12.60
N GLY A 215 0.92 -9.13 11.99
CA GLY A 215 0.99 -8.88 10.55
C GLY A 215 0.46 -10.07 9.73
N LEU A 216 0.70 -11.31 10.17
CA LEU A 216 0.20 -12.48 9.45
C LEU A 216 -1.33 -12.60 9.51
N ASP A 217 -1.93 -12.33 10.66
CA ASP A 217 -3.38 -12.33 10.81
C ASP A 217 -4.00 -11.16 10.04
N ASP A 218 -3.40 -9.97 10.09
CA ASP A 218 -3.84 -8.81 9.31
C ASP A 218 -3.76 -9.04 7.80
N ALA A 219 -2.69 -9.69 7.31
CA ALA A 219 -2.56 -10.08 5.91
C ALA A 219 -3.65 -11.07 5.47
N ARG A 220 -3.97 -12.07 6.30
CA ARG A 220 -5.06 -13.04 6.05
C ARG A 220 -6.43 -12.37 6.02
N ASN A 221 -6.71 -11.49 6.98
CA ASN A 221 -7.98 -10.74 7.03
C ASN A 221 -8.09 -9.76 5.85
N THR A 222 -7.00 -9.11 5.46
CA THR A 222 -6.93 -8.27 4.27
C THR A 222 -7.19 -9.08 3.00
N ALA A 223 -6.66 -10.31 2.89
CA ALA A 223 -6.97 -11.22 1.79
C ALA A 223 -8.45 -11.63 1.77
N GLN A 224 -9.05 -11.90 2.94
CA GLN A 224 -10.47 -12.20 3.05
C GLN A 224 -11.36 -11.02 2.63
N LEU A 225 -10.98 -9.79 3.01
CA LEU A 225 -11.66 -8.56 2.57
C LEU A 225 -11.55 -8.38 1.05
N ALA A 226 -10.36 -8.56 0.48
CA ALA A 226 -10.15 -8.50 -0.96
C ALA A 226 -11.02 -9.54 -1.69
N ALA A 227 -11.05 -10.79 -1.22
CA ALA A 227 -11.90 -11.84 -1.78
C ALA A 227 -13.39 -11.48 -1.71
N ARG A 228 -13.85 -10.89 -0.59
CA ARG A 228 -15.22 -10.39 -0.47
C ARG A 228 -15.52 -9.27 -1.47
N MET A 229 -14.62 -8.30 -1.59
CA MET A 229 -14.78 -7.19 -2.55
C MET A 229 -14.86 -7.69 -3.99
N MET A 230 -14.02 -8.66 -4.37
CA MET A 230 -14.07 -9.27 -5.70
C MET A 230 -15.41 -9.97 -5.95
N ARG A 231 -15.96 -10.67 -4.94
CA ARG A 231 -17.28 -11.32 -5.02
C ARG A 231 -18.42 -10.32 -5.15
N ASP A 232 -18.28 -9.14 -4.54
CA ASP A 232 -19.24 -8.04 -4.67
C ASP A 232 -19.13 -7.31 -6.03
N GLY A 233 -18.14 -7.66 -6.87
CA GLY A 233 -17.97 -7.13 -8.22
C GLY A 233 -16.83 -6.11 -8.38
N CYS A 234 -16.03 -5.89 -7.33
CA CYS A 234 -14.87 -5.00 -7.41
C CYS A 234 -13.76 -5.63 -8.27
N VAL A 235 -13.26 -4.90 -9.27
CA VAL A 235 -12.11 -5.32 -10.07
C VAL A 235 -10.84 -4.73 -9.47
N MET A 236 -9.90 -5.59 -9.10
CA MET A 236 -8.62 -5.22 -8.49
C MET A 236 -7.69 -4.61 -9.53
N LYS A 237 -7.17 -3.40 -9.27
CA LYS A 237 -6.28 -2.63 -10.16
C LYS A 237 -5.13 -2.04 -9.35
N ILE A 238 -3.96 -1.93 -9.96
CA ILE A 238 -2.82 -1.22 -9.36
C ILE A 238 -3.22 0.23 -9.09
N THR A 239 -3.04 0.68 -7.86
CA THR A 239 -3.39 2.05 -7.41
C THR A 239 -2.18 2.87 -7.02
N ARG A 240 -1.05 2.22 -6.74
CA ARG A 240 0.20 2.85 -6.31
C ARG A 240 1.36 2.36 -7.15
N SER A 241 2.28 3.28 -7.44
CA SER A 241 3.56 2.97 -8.08
C SER A 241 4.62 3.98 -7.63
N LEU A 242 5.79 3.49 -7.24
CA LEU A 242 6.97 4.32 -6.92
C LEU A 242 7.80 4.66 -8.16
N GLU A 243 7.39 4.15 -9.32
CA GLU A 243 8.04 4.47 -10.57
C GLU A 243 7.75 5.93 -10.92
N ARG A 244 8.80 6.72 -11.17
CA ARG A 244 8.63 7.96 -11.92
C ARG A 244 8.04 7.56 -13.27
N LEU A 245 6.90 8.14 -13.64
CA LEU A 245 6.53 8.26 -15.04
C LEU A 245 7.77 8.86 -15.71
N CYS A 246 8.45 8.07 -16.54
CA CYS A 246 9.40 8.63 -17.47
C CYS A 246 8.53 9.60 -18.27
N LEU A 247 8.70 10.91 -18.05
CA LEU A 247 8.10 11.90 -18.91
C LEU A 247 8.61 11.53 -20.30
N SER A 248 7.70 10.98 -21.11
CA SER A 248 7.94 10.73 -22.52
C SER A 248 8.57 11.98 -23.09
N GLU A 249 9.68 11.78 -23.80
CA GLU A 249 10.38 12.70 -24.67
C GLU A 249 9.66 14.04 -24.81
N ARG A 250 10.24 15.11 -24.25
CA ARG A 250 9.84 16.46 -24.63
C ARG A 250 9.95 16.52 -26.16
N PRO A 251 8.87 16.84 -26.90
CA PRO A 251 9.00 17.03 -28.33
C PRO A 251 10.03 18.15 -28.54
N ASN A 252 11.01 17.88 -29.42
CA ASN A 252 12.07 18.80 -29.84
C ASN A 252 11.58 20.25 -29.84
N THR A 253 11.89 21.00 -28.78
CA THR A 253 11.67 22.44 -28.78
C THR A 253 12.84 23.05 -29.54
N PHE A 254 12.54 23.42 -30.77
CA PHE A 254 13.25 24.35 -31.63
C PHE A 254 14.05 25.37 -30.80
N VAL A 255 15.38 25.35 -30.91
CA VAL A 255 16.27 26.37 -30.34
C VAL A 255 16.19 27.60 -31.26
N PRO A 256 15.68 28.76 -30.83
CA PRO A 256 15.80 29.97 -31.62
C PRO A 256 17.25 30.49 -31.55
N PRO A 257 17.80 31.05 -32.64
CA PRO A 257 19.14 31.63 -32.62
C PRO A 257 19.20 32.91 -31.77
N GLU A 258 20.29 33.04 -31.01
CA GLU A 258 20.69 34.24 -30.26
C GLU A 258 20.65 35.52 -31.12
N PRO A 259 20.06 36.63 -30.65
CA PRO A 259 20.19 37.90 -31.35
C PRO A 259 21.55 38.56 -31.06
N PRO A 260 22.13 39.26 -32.05
CA PRO A 260 23.46 39.84 -31.94
C PRO A 260 23.48 41.09 -31.05
N TYR A 261 24.62 41.28 -30.39
CA TYR A 261 25.04 42.46 -29.63
C TYR A 261 24.57 43.79 -30.23
N ARG A 262 23.99 44.65 -29.40
CA ARG A 262 23.88 46.09 -29.68
C ARG A 262 24.26 46.91 -28.46
N THR A 263 25.43 47.53 -28.55
CA THR A 263 25.88 48.67 -27.75
C THR A 263 24.98 49.87 -27.99
N VAL A 264 24.39 50.46 -26.93
CA VAL A 264 23.94 51.86 -26.97
C VAL A 264 24.22 52.54 -25.62
N LEU A 265 24.72 53.77 -25.77
CA LEU A 265 25.33 54.67 -24.80
C LEU A 265 24.45 55.06 -23.60
N LEU A 266 25.18 55.33 -22.52
CA LEU A 266 24.87 56.18 -21.36
C LEU A 266 24.15 57.48 -21.73
N LEU A 267 23.06 57.76 -21.01
CA LEU A 267 22.68 59.13 -20.63
C LEU A 267 22.51 59.19 -19.12
N ARG A 268 23.41 59.96 -18.52
CA ARG A 268 23.48 60.35 -17.11
C ARG A 268 22.59 61.59 -16.92
N CYS A 269 21.80 61.64 -15.85
CA CYS A 269 21.44 62.88 -15.14
C CYS A 269 20.81 62.53 -13.77
N PRO A 270 20.81 63.45 -12.79
CA PRO A 270 21.39 63.18 -11.47
C PRO A 270 20.40 63.30 -10.30
N SER A 271 20.89 62.87 -9.14
CA SER A 271 20.47 63.26 -7.76
C SER A 271 19.05 62.92 -7.31
N LEU A 272 18.93 61.97 -6.39
CA LEU A 272 18.39 62.18 -5.03
C LEU A 272 18.76 60.98 -4.13
N ASN A 273 18.83 61.25 -2.83
CA ASN A 273 19.66 60.56 -1.84
C ASN A 273 19.05 59.30 -1.20
N GLN A 274 19.92 58.30 -0.96
CA GLN A 274 19.97 57.35 0.18
C GLN A 274 18.89 56.24 0.32
N PRO A 275 19.16 55.14 1.06
CA PRO A 275 20.03 54.03 0.68
C PRO A 275 19.25 52.70 0.57
N GLN A 276 19.76 51.79 -0.28
CA GLN A 276 19.34 50.39 -0.36
C GLN A 276 19.82 49.60 0.87
N LEU A 277 18.90 48.84 1.47
CA LEU A 277 19.22 47.65 2.24
C LEU A 277 18.88 46.43 1.37
N GLU A 278 19.87 45.57 1.24
CA GLU A 278 19.90 44.38 0.41
C GLU A 278 18.78 43.40 0.78
N LEU A 279 18.07 42.93 -0.25
CA LEU A 279 17.20 41.77 -0.20
C LEU A 279 17.96 40.62 -0.86
N GLU A 280 18.59 39.78 -0.05
CA GLU A 280 19.24 38.56 -0.49
C GLU A 280 18.65 37.34 0.25
N HIS A 281 18.36 36.32 -0.56
CA HIS A 281 18.20 34.91 -0.24
C HIS A 281 16.91 34.36 0.43
N MET A 282 16.09 33.85 -0.49
CA MET A 282 15.56 32.47 -0.56
C MET A 282 14.38 32.09 0.34
N LEU A 283 13.25 31.99 -0.37
CA LEU A 283 12.03 31.28 -0.02
C LEU A 283 12.32 29.84 0.43
N ASP A 284 12.05 29.57 1.70
CA ASP A 284 11.88 28.25 2.30
C ASP A 284 10.47 27.71 1.99
N PRO A 285 10.29 26.57 1.31
CA PRO A 285 8.99 25.96 1.10
C PRO A 285 8.66 24.99 2.25
N GLN A 286 8.40 25.50 3.46
CA GLN A 286 7.69 24.76 4.51
C GLN A 286 6.23 25.22 4.63
N THR A 287 5.44 24.98 3.57
CA THR A 287 3.97 24.97 3.67
C THR A 287 3.38 23.79 2.89
N ALA A 288 3.60 22.59 3.42
CA ALA A 288 2.69 21.46 3.21
C ALA A 288 2.28 20.95 4.59
N SER A 289 1.02 21.23 4.96
CA SER A 289 0.47 20.99 6.29
C SER A 289 0.65 19.52 6.72
N VAL A 290 1.33 19.32 7.85
CA VAL A 290 1.50 18.05 8.57
C VAL A 290 0.22 17.72 9.35
N SER A 291 -0.91 17.62 8.66
CA SER A 291 -2.24 17.39 9.28
C SER A 291 -2.82 15.99 9.06
N GLN A 292 -2.03 14.99 8.61
CA GLN A 292 -2.55 13.64 8.33
C GLN A 292 -1.85 12.45 8.98
N LEU A 293 -0.84 12.63 9.83
CA LEU A 293 -0.10 11.51 10.45
C LEU A 293 -0.59 11.12 11.87
N LEU A 294 -1.84 11.42 12.21
CA LEU A 294 -2.45 11.04 13.51
C LEU A 294 -3.77 10.26 13.39
N ARG A 295 -4.09 9.73 12.21
CA ARG A 295 -5.34 8.95 11.99
C ARG A 295 -5.11 7.50 11.55
N VAL A 296 -3.94 6.94 11.84
CA VAL A 296 -3.66 5.52 11.55
C VAL A 296 -3.72 4.63 12.79
N PHE A 297 -3.67 5.15 14.02
CA PHE A 297 -3.66 4.31 15.24
C PHE A 297 -4.62 4.73 16.37
N THR A 298 -5.70 5.44 16.07
CA THR A 298 -6.79 5.61 17.05
C THR A 298 -8.15 5.64 16.36
N LEU A 299 -8.92 4.58 16.62
CA LEU A 299 -10.36 4.35 16.36
C LEU A 299 -10.83 4.00 14.94
#